data_AF-A0A6N6NLW4-F1
#
_entry.id   AF-A0A6N6NLW4-F1
#
_cell.length_a   1.000
_cell.length_b   1.000
_cell.length_c   1.000
_cell.angle_alpha   90.00
_cell.angle_beta   90.00
_cell.angle_gamma   90.00
#
_symmetry.space_group_name_H-M   'P 1'
#
loop_
_entity.id
_entity.type
_entity.pdbx_description
1 polymer ?
#
loop_
_entity_poly.entity_id
_entity_poly.type
_entity_poly.pdbx_seq_one_letter_code
_entity_poly.pdbx_strand_id
1 'polypeptide(L)'
;MEIKGTNYAKRRKDVLVVTLGTEEDSFELRILPPTKGVHDGLVAVAGYVADAAMGNAASSDLDLGRCLDLVAAAMSHNTDVRVITGDYLESIGFDLSDVGDFIGLYTYFVSELVDSKN
;
A
#
# COMPACT_ATOMS: atom_id res chain seq x y z
N MET A 1 -21.30 -1.22 -10.75
CA MET A 1 -20.75 -2.25 -9.86
C MET A 1 -20.32 -1.51 -8.61
N GLU A 2 -21.11 -1.60 -7.54
CA GLU A 2 -20.89 -0.80 -6.32
C GLU A 2 -19.95 -1.53 -5.37
N ILE A 3 -18.82 -0.90 -5.07
CA ILE A 3 -17.92 -1.31 -3.99
C ILE A 3 -18.68 -1.07 -2.68
N LYS A 4 -18.99 -2.15 -1.94
CA LYS A 4 -19.62 -2.03 -0.62
C LYS A 4 -18.61 -1.39 0.35
N GLY A 5 -19.01 -0.28 0.93
CA GLY A 5 -18.16 0.65 1.65
C GLY A 5 -17.28 0.02 2.74
N THR A 6 -16.01 0.40 2.68
CA THR A 6 -14.99 0.18 3.71
C THR A 6 -15.50 0.73 5.05
N ASN A 7 -15.62 -0.14 6.05
CA ASN A 7 -16.09 0.23 7.39
C ASN A 7 -14.89 0.65 8.27
N TYR A 8 -14.76 1.95 8.54
CA TYR A 8 -13.63 2.55 9.28
C TYR A 8 -13.78 2.52 10.82
N ALA A 9 -14.67 1.70 11.37
CA ALA A 9 -15.00 1.70 12.79
C ALA A 9 -14.20 0.70 13.64
N LYS A 10 -12.87 0.88 13.73
CA LYS A 10 -12.05 0.53 14.92
C LYS A 10 -10.61 1.04 14.76
N ARG A 11 -10.39 2.29 15.19
CA ARG A 11 -9.06 2.94 15.23
C ARG A 11 -8.16 2.25 16.25
N ARG A 12 -7.20 1.46 15.78
CA ARG A 12 -5.91 1.26 16.43
C ARG A 12 -4.92 2.17 15.71
N LYS A 13 -4.59 3.32 16.32
CA LYS A 13 -3.76 4.39 15.71
C LYS A 13 -2.35 3.93 15.31
N ASP A 14 -1.98 2.73 15.72
CA ASP A 14 -0.67 2.11 15.59
C ASP A 14 -0.54 1.18 14.38
N VAL A 15 -1.65 0.80 13.73
CA VAL A 15 -1.63 -0.11 12.58
C VAL A 15 -2.54 0.33 11.45
N LEU A 16 -2.09 0.07 10.23
CA LEU A 16 -2.87 0.20 9.01
C LEU A 16 -3.51 -1.14 8.66
N VAL A 17 -4.84 -1.18 8.51
CA VAL A 17 -5.58 -2.41 8.22
C VAL A 17 -5.96 -2.46 6.74
N VAL A 18 -5.60 -3.56 6.07
CA VAL A 18 -5.89 -3.81 4.64
C VAL A 18 -6.42 -5.22 4.47
N THR A 19 -7.44 -5.43 3.65
CA THR A 19 -7.90 -6.77 3.25
C THR A 19 -7.21 -7.16 1.94
N LEU A 20 -6.58 -8.34 1.92
CA LEU A 20 -5.89 -8.88 0.73
C LEU A 20 -6.49 -10.21 0.33
N GLY A 21 -6.52 -10.47 -0.98
CA GLY A 21 -6.97 -11.73 -1.57
C GLY A 21 -8.11 -11.54 -2.55
N THR A 22 -8.74 -12.64 -2.93
CA THR A 22 -9.86 -12.68 -3.87
C THR A 22 -11.20 -12.67 -3.12
N GLU A 23 -12.32 -12.60 -3.85
CA GLU A 23 -13.66 -12.70 -3.24
C GLU A 23 -13.86 -14.02 -2.47
N GLU A 24 -13.22 -15.10 -2.91
CA GLU A 24 -13.37 -16.44 -2.33
C GLU A 24 -12.34 -16.73 -1.24
N ASP A 25 -11.16 -16.10 -1.29
CA ASP A 25 -10.07 -16.29 -0.32
C ASP A 25 -9.39 -14.95 -0.03
N SER A 26 -9.80 -14.31 1.07
CA SER A 26 -9.22 -13.06 1.55
C SER A 26 -8.96 -13.09 3.04
N PHE A 27 -8.00 -12.26 3.47
CA PHE A 27 -7.63 -12.09 4.86
C PHE A 27 -7.35 -10.63 5.19
N GLU A 28 -7.55 -10.27 6.45
CA GLU A 28 -7.19 -8.96 6.98
C GLU A 28 -5.71 -8.96 7.39
N LEU A 29 -4.99 -7.93 6.96
CA LEU A 29 -3.59 -7.67 7.28
C LEU A 29 -3.48 -6.39 8.10
N ARG A 30 -2.72 -6.43 9.20
CA ARG A 30 -2.46 -5.26 10.06
C ARG A 30 -1.02 -4.83 9.95
N ILE A 31 -0.79 -3.84 9.11
CA ILE A 31 0.50 -3.28 8.76
C ILE A 31 0.96 -2.34 9.87
N LEU A 32 2.20 -2.50 10.30
CA LEU A 32 2.86 -1.72 11.34
C LEU A 32 3.42 -0.40 10.77
N PRO A 33 3.82 0.55 11.63
CA PRO A 33 4.47 1.78 11.20
C PRO A 33 5.69 1.53 10.32
N PRO A 34 5.98 2.39 9.33
CA PRO A 34 7.11 2.19 8.43
C PRO A 34 8.44 2.02 9.13
N THR A 35 9.30 1.17 8.56
CA THR A 35 10.73 1.41 8.69
C THR A 35 11.16 2.50 7.71
N LYS A 36 12.27 3.21 8.02
CA LYS A 36 12.77 4.29 7.17
C LYS A 36 12.96 3.86 5.71
N GLY A 37 13.56 2.68 5.47
CA GLY A 37 13.83 2.20 4.11
C GLY A 37 12.57 1.94 3.29
N VAL A 38 11.53 1.36 3.91
CA VAL A 38 10.24 1.11 3.25
C VAL A 38 9.52 2.44 2.96
N HIS A 39 9.58 3.39 3.90
CA HIS A 39 9.00 4.71 3.70
C HIS A 39 9.66 5.46 2.54
N ASP A 40 10.99 5.53 2.50
CA ASP A 40 11.74 6.20 1.44
C ASP A 40 11.42 5.58 0.06
N GLY A 41 11.30 4.25 0.01
CA GLY A 41 10.89 3.52 -1.19
C GLY A 41 9.47 3.87 -1.67
N LEU A 42 8.49 3.90 -0.76
CA LEU A 42 7.11 4.25 -1.11
C LEU A 42 6.93 5.72 -1.50
N VAL A 43 7.69 6.64 -0.90
CA VAL A 43 7.70 8.06 -1.30
C VAL A 43 8.21 8.21 -2.74
N ALA A 44 9.23 7.43 -3.14
CA ALA A 44 9.69 7.43 -4.52
C ALA A 44 8.58 6.96 -5.48
N VAL A 45 7.87 5.87 -5.15
CA VAL A 45 6.75 5.38 -5.96
C VAL A 45 5.63 6.43 -6.04
N ALA A 46 5.32 7.11 -4.93
CA ALA A 46 4.32 8.18 -4.90
C ALA A 46 4.66 9.31 -5.89
N GLY A 47 5.93 9.71 -5.94
CA GLY A 47 6.44 10.69 -6.91
C GLY A 47 6.23 10.24 -8.36
N TYR A 48 6.57 8.98 -8.67
CA TYR A 48 6.38 8.42 -10.01
C TYR A 48 4.90 8.30 -10.42
N VAL A 49 4.04 7.86 -9.51
CA VAL A 49 2.58 7.78 -9.76
C VAL A 49 2.01 9.19 -10.03
N ALA A 50 2.46 10.19 -9.27
CA ALA A 50 2.07 11.58 -9.50
C ALA A 50 2.56 12.10 -10.85
N ASP A 51 3.82 11.85 -11.21
CA ASP A 51 4.37 12.26 -12.51
C ASP A 51 3.66 11.57 -13.68
N ALA A 52 3.31 10.29 -13.55
CA ALA A 52 2.53 9.56 -14.54
C ALA A 52 1.11 10.13 -14.68
N ALA A 53 0.44 10.44 -13.57
CA ALA A 53 -0.88 11.07 -13.58
C ALA A 53 -0.86 12.46 -14.23
N MET A 54 0.25 13.19 -14.10
CA MET A 54 0.46 14.51 -14.73
C MET A 54 0.91 14.43 -16.20
N GLY A 55 1.13 13.22 -16.75
CA GLY A 55 1.62 13.02 -18.12
C GLY A 55 3.08 13.41 -18.32
N ASN A 56 3.84 13.55 -17.22
CA ASN A 56 5.25 13.94 -17.22
C ASN A 56 6.20 12.74 -17.25
N ALA A 57 5.72 11.53 -16.94
CA ALA A 57 6.51 10.31 -16.96
C ALA A 57 6.52 9.68 -18.36
N ALA A 58 7.69 9.23 -18.82
CA ALA A 58 7.74 8.28 -19.93
C ALA A 58 7.17 6.95 -19.45
N SER A 59 6.25 6.37 -20.21
CA SER A 59 5.59 5.09 -19.88
C SER A 59 6.56 3.90 -19.72
N SER A 60 7.82 4.06 -20.11
CA SER A 60 8.91 3.08 -19.93
C SER A 60 9.56 3.09 -18.54
N ASP A 61 9.30 4.08 -17.69
CA ASP A 61 10.02 4.25 -16.42
C ASP A 61 9.29 3.64 -15.22
N LEU A 62 8.03 3.23 -15.41
CA LEU A 62 7.18 2.71 -14.35
C LEU A 62 7.12 1.18 -14.42
N ASP A 63 8.04 0.55 -13.69
CA ASP A 63 8.07 -0.90 -13.52
C ASP A 63 7.04 -1.30 -12.46
N LEU A 64 5.89 -1.80 -12.92
CA LEU A 64 4.83 -2.31 -12.05
C LEU A 64 5.35 -3.37 -11.07
N GLY A 65 6.24 -4.28 -11.51
CA GLY A 65 6.81 -5.31 -10.65
C GLY A 65 7.56 -4.69 -9.47
N ARG A 66 8.37 -3.66 -9.74
CA ARG A 66 9.06 -2.90 -8.68
C ARG A 66 8.10 -2.15 -7.75
N CYS A 67 7.00 -1.60 -8.27
CA CYS A 67 5.97 -0.99 -7.44
C CYS A 67 5.31 -2.01 -6.51
N LEU A 68 4.94 -3.18 -7.04
CA LEU A 68 4.36 -4.27 -6.28
C LEU A 68 5.32 -4.77 -5.20
N ASP A 69 6.62 -4.89 -5.48
CA ASP A 69 7.61 -5.30 -4.50
C ASP A 69 7.72 -4.31 -3.32
N LEU A 70 7.64 -3.01 -3.59
CA LEU A 70 7.70 -1.99 -2.53
C LEU A 70 6.42 -1.96 -1.67
N VAL A 71 5.26 -2.12 -2.30
CA VAL A 71 3.98 -2.29 -1.60
C VAL A 71 4.01 -3.57 -0.75
N ALA A 72 4.47 -4.68 -1.32
CA ALA A 72 4.61 -5.97 -0.65
C ALA A 72 5.58 -5.91 0.53
N ALA A 73 6.69 -5.16 0.41
CA ALA A 73 7.62 -4.93 1.52
C ALA A 73 6.97 -4.18 2.69
N ALA A 74 6.13 -3.18 2.39
CA ALA A 74 5.36 -2.48 3.41
C ALA A 74 4.31 -3.38 4.06
N MET A 75 3.57 -4.14 3.25
CA MET A 75 2.58 -5.10 3.73
C MET A 75 3.22 -6.21 4.58
N SER A 76 4.42 -6.67 4.23
CA SER A 76 5.17 -7.68 5.00
C SER A 76 5.58 -7.21 6.39
N HIS A 77 5.60 -5.90 6.62
CA HIS A 77 5.76 -5.34 7.95
C HIS A 77 4.43 -5.32 8.69
N ASN A 78 3.93 -6.50 9.08
CA ASN A 78 2.63 -6.68 9.72
C ASN A 78 2.71 -7.46 11.04
N THR A 79 1.64 -7.41 11.84
CA THR A 79 1.54 -8.09 13.13
C THR A 79 1.50 -9.61 13.02
N ASP A 80 1.07 -10.14 11.89
CA ASP A 80 0.86 -11.57 11.68
C ASP A 80 2.14 -12.28 11.15
N VAL A 81 3.24 -11.52 10.98
CA VAL A 81 4.53 -11.98 10.46
C VAL A 81 4.39 -12.67 9.09
N ARG A 82 3.37 -12.28 8.33
CA ARG A 82 3.10 -12.85 7.01
C ARG A 82 4.00 -12.19 5.98
N VAL A 83 4.69 -12.99 5.17
CA VAL A 83 5.46 -12.48 4.04
C VAL A 83 4.54 -12.30 2.84
N ILE A 84 4.52 -11.09 2.30
CA ILE A 84 3.81 -10.70 1.08
C ILE A 84 4.88 -10.40 0.02
N THR A 85 4.67 -10.89 -1.20
CA THR A 85 5.59 -10.68 -2.35
C THR A 85 4.90 -9.92 -3.47
N GLY A 86 5.67 -9.27 -4.34
CA GLY A 86 5.15 -8.65 -5.55
C GLY A 86 4.39 -9.65 -6.42
N ASP A 87 4.96 -10.84 -6.64
CA ASP A 87 4.32 -11.95 -7.37
C ASP A 87 2.95 -12.35 -6.79
N TYR A 88 2.81 -12.35 -5.46
CA TYR A 88 1.53 -12.66 -4.83
C TYR A 88 0.50 -11.57 -5.12
N LEU A 89 0.90 -10.30 -5.01
CA LEU A 89 0.02 -9.16 -5.33
C LEU A 89 -0.42 -9.21 -6.80
N GLU A 90 0.52 -9.45 -7.73
CA GLU A 90 0.20 -9.63 -9.14
C GLU A 90 -0.79 -10.79 -9.35
N SER A 91 -0.58 -11.93 -8.67
CA SER A 91 -1.44 -13.11 -8.81
C SER A 91 -2.88 -12.90 -8.34
N ILE A 92 -3.12 -11.96 -7.40
CA ILE A 92 -4.46 -11.59 -6.93
C ILE A 92 -5.05 -10.41 -7.72
N GLY A 93 -4.37 -9.95 -8.78
CA GLY A 93 -4.84 -8.92 -9.69
C GLY A 93 -4.53 -7.48 -9.26
N PHE A 94 -3.57 -7.28 -8.36
CA PHE A 94 -3.17 -5.94 -7.90
C PHE A 94 -2.50 -5.16 -9.03
N ASP A 95 -3.03 -3.98 -9.37
CA ASP A 95 -2.55 -3.17 -10.49
C ASP A 95 -2.03 -1.77 -10.05
N LEU A 96 -1.74 -0.90 -11.01
CA LEU A 96 -1.24 0.45 -10.73
C LEU A 96 -2.25 1.34 -10.00
N SER A 97 -3.55 1.13 -10.20
CA SER A 97 -4.60 1.83 -9.44
C SER A 97 -4.54 1.41 -7.98
N ASP A 98 -4.44 0.10 -7.72
CA ASP A 98 -4.34 -0.43 -6.35
C ASP A 98 -3.07 0.05 -5.65
N VAL A 99 -1.95 0.16 -6.39
CA VAL A 99 -0.71 0.77 -5.89
C VAL A 99 -0.94 2.22 -5.47
N GLY A 100 -1.62 3.01 -6.31
CA GLY A 100 -1.96 4.40 -6.01
C GLY A 100 -2.83 4.53 -4.75
N ASP A 101 -3.87 3.71 -4.65
CA ASP A 101 -4.78 3.68 -3.50
C ASP A 101 -4.05 3.29 -2.21
N PHE A 102 -3.20 2.27 -2.27
CA PHE A 102 -2.37 1.86 -1.13
C PHE A 102 -1.43 2.98 -0.69
N ILE A 103 -0.74 3.64 -1.62
CA ILE A 103 0.18 4.74 -1.30
C ILE A 103 -0.56 5.90 -0.63
N GLY A 104 -1.75 6.26 -1.12
CA GLY A 104 -2.58 7.30 -0.51
C GLY A 104 -2.94 6.95 0.93
N LEU A 105 -3.43 5.73 1.14
CA LEU A 105 -3.79 5.20 2.46
C LEU A 105 -2.58 5.15 3.42
N TYR A 106 -1.44 4.68 2.92
CA TYR A 106 -0.20 4.57 3.67
C TYR A 106 0.35 5.93 4.08
N THR A 107 0.35 6.90 3.17
CA THR A 107 0.80 8.27 3.45
C THR A 107 -0.07 8.93 4.52
N TYR A 108 -1.39 8.74 4.44
CA TYR A 108 -2.32 9.22 5.46
C TYR A 108 -2.04 8.60 6.84
N PHE A 109 -1.85 7.27 6.90
CA PHE A 109 -1.49 6.57 8.13
C PHE A 109 -0.20 7.11 8.75
N VAL A 110 0.85 7.34 7.95
CA VAL A 110 2.12 7.91 8.44
C VAL A 110 1.93 9.33 8.97
N SER A 111 1.12 10.16 8.31
CA SER A 111 0.80 11.51 8.79
C SER A 111 0.13 11.47 10.17
N GLU A 112 -0.87 10.61 10.36
CA GLU A 112 -1.57 10.47 11.66
C GLU A 112 -0.61 10.01 12.78
N LEU A 113 0.37 9.15 12.47
CA LEU A 113 1.39 8.74 13.42
C LEU A 113 2.28 9.90 13.87
N VAL A 114 2.68 10.78 12.93
CA VAL A 114 3.50 11.97 13.24
C VAL A 114 2.69 12.97 14.07
N ASP A 115 1.46 13.25 13.69
CA ASP A 115 0.57 14.18 14.41
C ASP A 115 0.27 13.68 15.82
N SER A 116 0.17 12.37 16.04
CA SER A 116 -0.07 11.79 17.37
C SER A 116 1.10 11.92 18.35
N LYS A 117 2.30 12.27 17.87
CA LYS A 117 3.52 12.45 18.67
C LYS A 117 3.79 13.90 19.06
N ASN A 118 3.08 14.85 18.44
CA ASN A 118 3.17 16.29 18.70
C ASN A 118 1.98 16.78 19.55
#